data_AF-A0AAD7H5X8-F1
#
_entry.id   AF-A0AAD7H5X8-F1
#
_cell.length_a   1.000
_cell.length_b   1.000
_cell.length_c   1.000
_cell.angle_alpha   90.00
_cell.angle_beta   90.00
_cell.angle_gamma   90.00
#
_symmetry.space_group_name_H-M   'P 1'
#
loop_
_entity.id
_entity.type
_entity.pdbx_description
1 polymer ?
#
loop_
_entity_poly.entity_id
_entity_poly.type
_entity_poly.pdbx_seq_one_letter_code
_entity_poly.pdbx_strand_id
1 'polypeptide(L)'
;MEKLWPHFHRGVKQNDSQYITYRKACVAHELAATGATASDLTKDSQAFKDACASAGSQRGEKSAMIAHLIGGRVECSHSSDAAKAVAATVCKETKDAKSAKDPESKKHTRTDSTGSPDVSQPPKKKHTQSMLSSLVFRRNDMPFGDDEKAALEKHALRAIVSSGAAFQFFEDPEVKILFGMLHTTAPDILPSAKVVGGDFWMPLRSMWTLKPQRHSRTKRSAYREQNNPSFRAPLMLFYCYIRAIQSFNFFPLSVPVALKPTPIVLPSPLDRLSRTTLYPAPFR
;
A
#
# COMPACT_ATOMS: atom_id res chain seq x y z
N MET A 1 -26.65 -9.38 -7.36
CA MET A 1 -25.29 -9.97 -7.33
C MET A 1 -25.29 -11.37 -7.89
N GLU A 2 -26.29 -12.19 -7.53
CA GLU A 2 -26.43 -13.59 -7.94
C GLU A 2 -26.28 -13.83 -9.45
N LYS A 3 -26.83 -12.94 -10.29
CA LYS A 3 -26.72 -13.04 -11.76
C LYS A 3 -25.26 -13.05 -12.30
N LEU A 4 -24.30 -12.43 -11.60
CA LEU A 4 -22.91 -12.34 -12.07
C LEU A 4 -22.05 -13.55 -11.68
N TRP A 5 -22.34 -14.17 -10.54
CA TRP A 5 -21.53 -15.26 -9.98
C TRP A 5 -21.34 -16.49 -10.88
N PRO A 6 -22.27 -16.88 -11.76
CA PRO A 6 -22.05 -17.97 -12.72
C PRO A 6 -20.80 -17.78 -13.61
N HIS A 7 -20.36 -16.54 -13.82
CA HIS A 7 -19.20 -16.22 -14.66
C HIS A 7 -17.88 -16.06 -13.89
N PHE A 8 -17.88 -16.23 -12.57
CA PHE A 8 -16.70 -16.07 -11.72
C PHE A 8 -16.49 -17.26 -10.78
N HIS A 9 -15.23 -17.53 -10.44
CA HIS A 9 -14.86 -18.36 -9.30
C HIS A 9 -14.75 -17.49 -8.05
N ARG A 10 -15.37 -17.95 -6.96
CA ARG A 10 -15.21 -17.34 -5.63
C ARG A 10 -13.92 -17.89 -5.00
N GLY A 11 -12.99 -17.00 -4.72
CA GLY A 11 -11.71 -17.27 -4.06
C GLY A 11 -11.78 -17.03 -2.55
N VAL A 12 -10.61 -16.75 -1.96
CA VAL A 12 -10.46 -16.50 -0.52
C VAL A 12 -11.19 -15.22 -0.10
N LYS A 13 -11.76 -15.23 1.11
CA LYS A 13 -12.40 -14.07 1.72
C LYS A 13 -11.33 -13.06 2.16
N GLN A 14 -11.35 -11.81 1.65
CA GLN A 14 -10.38 -10.77 2.02
C GLN A 14 -10.77 -10.03 3.31
N ASN A 15 -12.07 -9.78 3.49
CA ASN A 15 -12.65 -9.16 4.68
C ASN A 15 -14.06 -9.72 4.89
N ASP A 16 -14.77 -9.28 5.93
CA ASP A 16 -16.05 -9.87 6.31
C ASP A 16 -17.13 -9.85 5.22
N SER A 17 -17.00 -8.99 4.21
CA SER A 17 -17.99 -8.80 3.16
C SER A 17 -17.50 -9.10 1.73
N GLN A 18 -16.19 -9.22 1.51
CA GLN A 18 -15.59 -9.28 0.17
C GLN A 18 -14.76 -10.54 -0.04
N TYR A 19 -14.92 -11.13 -1.22
CA TYR A 19 -14.14 -12.27 -1.69
C TYR A 19 -13.21 -11.82 -2.81
N ILE A 20 -12.05 -12.45 -2.92
CA ILE A 20 -11.29 -12.45 -4.17
C ILE A 20 -12.11 -13.20 -5.22
N THR A 21 -12.19 -12.67 -6.43
CA THR A 21 -12.87 -13.35 -7.54
C THR A 21 -11.94 -13.47 -8.73
N TYR A 22 -12.09 -14.59 -9.44
CA TYR A 22 -11.38 -14.86 -10.68
C TYR A 22 -12.41 -15.10 -11.77
N ARG A 23 -12.18 -14.56 -12.96
CA ARG A 23 -13.12 -14.73 -14.07
C ARG A 23 -12.91 -16.09 -14.71
N LYS A 24 -13.98 -16.91 -14.83
CA LYS A 24 -13.87 -18.30 -15.30
C LYS A 24 -13.21 -18.42 -16.67
N ALA A 25 -13.58 -17.53 -17.59
CA ALA A 25 -13.03 -17.57 -18.95
C ALA A 25 -11.54 -17.17 -19.02
N CYS A 26 -11.07 -16.26 -18.16
CA CYS A 26 -9.65 -15.94 -18.10
C CYS A 26 -8.86 -17.13 -17.53
N VAL A 27 -9.35 -17.74 -16.45
CA VAL A 27 -8.71 -18.92 -15.87
C VAL A 27 -8.70 -20.10 -16.85
N ALA A 28 -9.79 -20.32 -17.58
CA ALA A 28 -9.85 -21.35 -18.61
C ALA A 28 -8.86 -21.10 -19.77
N HIS A 29 -8.65 -19.83 -20.15
CA HIS A 29 -7.65 -19.47 -21.16
C HIS A 29 -6.22 -19.77 -20.69
N GLU A 30 -5.88 -19.40 -19.45
CA GLU A 30 -4.56 -19.69 -18.86
C GLU A 30 -4.32 -21.21 -18.69
N LEU A 31 -5.36 -21.96 -18.31
CA LEU A 31 -5.29 -23.42 -18.25
C LEU A 31 -5.10 -24.06 -19.63
N ALA A 32 -5.79 -23.55 -20.65
CA ALA A 32 -5.60 -24.02 -22.02
C ALA A 32 -4.18 -23.71 -22.53
N ALA A 33 -3.62 -22.55 -22.19
CA ALA A 33 -2.25 -22.18 -22.54
C ALA A 33 -1.18 -23.08 -21.89
N THR A 34 -1.48 -23.67 -20.73
CA THR A 34 -0.58 -24.60 -20.03
C THR A 34 -0.77 -26.06 -20.44
N GLY A 35 -1.72 -26.36 -21.32
CA GLY A 35 -2.04 -27.73 -21.75
C GLY A 35 -2.76 -28.56 -20.69
N ALA A 36 -3.30 -27.92 -19.65
CA ALA A 36 -4.06 -28.60 -18.60
C ALA A 36 -5.40 -29.11 -19.14
N THR A 37 -5.82 -30.29 -18.66
CA THR A 37 -7.05 -30.94 -19.09
C THR A 37 -8.23 -30.50 -18.23
N ALA A 38 -9.47 -30.72 -18.69
CA ALA A 38 -10.68 -30.34 -17.94
C ALA A 38 -10.77 -31.00 -16.54
N SER A 39 -10.10 -32.12 -16.31
CA SER A 39 -9.95 -32.77 -14.99
C SER A 39 -9.16 -31.92 -13.98
N ASP A 40 -8.32 -30.99 -14.45
CA ASP A 40 -7.47 -30.15 -13.60
C ASP A 40 -8.20 -28.92 -13.04
N LEU A 41 -9.50 -28.76 -13.35
CA LEU A 41 -10.37 -27.68 -12.88
C LEU A 41 -10.78 -27.79 -11.40
N THR A 42 -10.23 -28.76 -10.65
CA THR A 42 -10.42 -28.82 -9.21
C THR A 42 -9.76 -27.60 -8.56
N LYS A 43 -10.48 -26.92 -7.66
CA LYS A 43 -10.01 -25.68 -7.02
C LYS A 43 -8.71 -25.84 -6.24
N ASP A 44 -8.37 -27.07 -5.89
CA ASP A 44 -7.19 -27.40 -5.09
C ASP A 44 -5.95 -27.68 -5.94
N SER A 45 -6.11 -27.90 -7.26
CA SER A 45 -5.00 -28.18 -8.16
C SER A 45 -4.03 -27.00 -8.23
N GLN A 46 -2.74 -27.31 -8.32
CA GLN A 46 -1.71 -26.27 -8.44
C GLN A 46 -1.86 -25.52 -9.76
N ALA A 47 -2.18 -26.22 -10.86
CA ALA A 47 -2.46 -25.61 -12.16
C ALA A 47 -3.58 -24.57 -12.10
N PHE A 48 -4.66 -24.84 -11.36
CA PHE A 48 -5.75 -23.88 -11.18
C PHE A 48 -5.30 -22.64 -10.39
N LYS A 49 -4.49 -22.81 -9.34
CA LYS A 49 -3.96 -21.70 -8.55
C LYS A 49 -3.02 -20.83 -9.37
N ASP A 50 -2.14 -21.44 -10.16
CA ASP A 50 -1.20 -20.74 -11.04
C ASP A 50 -1.96 -19.99 -12.14
N ALA A 51 -2.96 -20.63 -12.77
CA ALA A 51 -3.84 -19.98 -13.75
C ALA A 51 -4.63 -18.80 -13.13
N CYS A 52 -5.09 -18.91 -11.88
CA CYS A 52 -5.74 -17.80 -11.19
C CYS A 52 -4.79 -16.64 -10.90
N ALA A 53 -3.52 -16.93 -10.58
CA ALA A 53 -2.49 -15.91 -10.39
C ALA A 53 -2.18 -15.18 -11.70
N SER A 54 -2.04 -15.91 -12.81
CA SER A 54 -1.79 -15.35 -14.15
C SER A 54 -2.98 -14.55 -14.69
N ALA A 55 -4.21 -15.06 -14.53
CA ALA A 55 -5.44 -14.40 -14.99
C ALA A 55 -5.71 -13.07 -14.25
N GLY A 56 -5.11 -12.89 -13.08
CA GLY A 56 -5.31 -11.72 -12.22
C GLY A 56 -6.56 -11.82 -11.35
N SER A 57 -6.40 -11.42 -10.08
CA SER A 57 -7.48 -11.38 -9.10
C SER A 57 -8.28 -10.09 -9.17
N GLN A 58 -9.59 -10.15 -8.91
CA GLN A 58 -10.45 -8.98 -8.78
C GLN A 58 -11.16 -8.94 -7.44
N ARG A 59 -11.59 -7.74 -7.04
CA ARG A 59 -12.48 -7.60 -5.89
C ARG A 59 -13.84 -8.16 -6.26
N GLY A 60 -14.41 -9.01 -5.42
CA GLY A 60 -15.76 -9.57 -5.56
C GLY A 60 -16.89 -8.57 -5.32
N GLU A 61 -16.66 -7.30 -5.63
CA GLU A 61 -17.65 -6.24 -5.59
C GLU A 61 -18.40 -6.19 -6.93
N LYS A 62 -19.70 -5.89 -6.87
CA LYS A 62 -20.58 -5.84 -8.05
C LYS A 62 -20.03 -4.90 -9.13
N SER A 63 -19.56 -3.72 -8.73
CA SER A 63 -19.02 -2.68 -9.60
C SER A 63 -17.74 -3.14 -10.30
N ALA A 64 -16.81 -3.75 -9.56
CA ALA A 64 -15.54 -4.27 -10.08
C ALA A 64 -15.76 -5.39 -11.10
N MET A 65 -16.66 -6.34 -10.81
CA MET A 65 -17.01 -7.43 -11.74
C MET A 65 -17.59 -6.90 -13.05
N ILE A 66 -18.49 -5.91 -12.99
CA ILE A 66 -19.07 -5.27 -14.18
C ILE A 66 -18.01 -4.50 -14.98
N ALA A 67 -17.18 -3.72 -14.29
CA ALA A 67 -16.14 -2.91 -14.90
C ALA A 67 -15.09 -3.76 -15.64
N HIS A 68 -14.81 -4.98 -15.16
CA HIS A 68 -13.95 -5.89 -15.89
C HIS A 68 -14.61 -6.50 -17.13
N LEU A 69 -15.90 -6.86 -17.04
CA LEU A 69 -16.59 -7.55 -18.14
C LEU A 69 -16.86 -6.64 -19.34
N ILE A 70 -17.33 -5.42 -19.10
CA ILE A 70 -17.73 -4.47 -20.17
C ILE A 70 -16.64 -3.41 -20.41
N GLY A 71 -15.63 -3.35 -19.54
CA GLY A 71 -14.56 -2.37 -19.61
C GLY A 71 -14.93 -1.04 -18.94
N GLY A 72 -14.22 -0.73 -17.85
CA GLY A 72 -14.12 0.65 -17.35
C GLY A 72 -13.03 1.43 -18.10
N ARG A 73 -11.87 0.80 -18.29
CA ARG A 73 -10.75 1.33 -19.10
C ARG A 73 -10.33 0.37 -20.22
N VAL A 74 -10.33 -0.93 -19.92
CA VAL A 74 -10.01 -2.01 -20.87
C VAL A 74 -11.04 -3.11 -20.68
N GLU A 75 -11.72 -3.47 -21.77
CA GLU A 75 -12.65 -4.59 -21.80
C GLU A 75 -11.88 -5.91 -21.75
N CYS A 76 -12.41 -6.90 -21.01
CA CYS A 76 -11.76 -8.20 -20.98
C CYS A 76 -11.92 -8.94 -22.32
N SER A 77 -10.79 -9.22 -22.99
CA SER A 77 -10.73 -9.90 -24.29
C SER A 77 -11.34 -11.30 -24.26
N HIS A 78 -11.20 -12.03 -23.15
CA HIS A 78 -11.79 -13.36 -23.00
C HIS A 78 -13.27 -13.32 -22.56
N SER A 79 -13.86 -12.11 -22.51
CA SER A 79 -15.28 -11.76 -22.50
C SER A 79 -16.25 -12.68 -23.23
N SER A 80 -16.97 -13.65 -22.63
CA SER A 80 -18.10 -14.24 -23.36
C SER A 80 -19.23 -13.20 -23.50
N ASP A 81 -19.88 -13.16 -24.65
CA ASP A 81 -20.94 -12.17 -24.94
C ASP A 81 -22.12 -12.30 -23.98
N ALA A 82 -22.44 -13.53 -23.57
CA ALA A 82 -23.43 -13.78 -22.52
C ALA A 82 -23.06 -13.08 -21.20
N ALA A 83 -21.80 -13.19 -20.75
CA ALA A 83 -21.35 -12.53 -19.53
C ALA A 83 -21.38 -10.99 -19.67
N LYS A 84 -21.03 -10.46 -20.85
CA LYS A 84 -21.12 -9.02 -21.15
C LYS A 84 -22.57 -8.52 -21.12
N ALA A 85 -23.50 -9.26 -21.71
CA ALA A 85 -24.92 -8.93 -21.71
C ALA A 85 -25.51 -8.94 -20.28
N VAL A 86 -25.17 -9.95 -19.48
CA VAL A 86 -25.56 -10.01 -18.06
C VAL A 86 -24.97 -8.83 -17.28
N ALA A 87 -23.71 -8.48 -17.49
CA ALA A 87 -23.13 -7.32 -16.85
C ALA A 87 -23.82 -6.01 -17.28
N ALA A 88 -24.18 -5.87 -18.57
CA ALA A 88 -24.82 -4.68 -19.10
C ALA A 88 -26.23 -4.47 -18.52
N THR A 89 -27.02 -5.54 -18.42
CA THR A 89 -28.35 -5.50 -17.77
C THR A 89 -28.23 -5.10 -16.31
N VAL A 90 -27.32 -5.73 -15.56
CA VAL A 90 -27.08 -5.42 -14.15
C VAL A 90 -26.55 -3.99 -13.95
N CYS A 91 -25.76 -3.46 -14.89
CA CYS A 91 -25.28 -2.08 -14.87
C CYS A 91 -26.43 -1.08 -15.07
N LYS A 92 -27.34 -1.34 -16.02
CA LYS A 92 -28.55 -0.51 -16.24
C LYS A 92 -29.43 -0.51 -14.99
N GLU A 93 -29.76 -1.68 -14.45
CA GLU A 93 -30.54 -1.82 -13.20
C GLU A 93 -29.96 -0.98 -12.05
N THR A 94 -28.63 -0.92 -11.90
CA THR A 94 -27.99 -0.11 -10.85
C THR A 94 -28.05 1.39 -11.10
N LYS A 95 -28.02 1.84 -12.36
CA LYS A 95 -28.14 3.25 -12.71
C LYS A 95 -29.57 3.72 -12.46
N ASP A 96 -30.55 2.94 -12.88
CA ASP A 96 -31.97 3.26 -12.73
C ASP A 96 -32.38 3.32 -11.25
N ALA A 97 -31.88 2.38 -10.43
CA ALA A 97 -32.11 2.37 -8.99
C ALA A 97 -31.48 3.58 -8.26
N LYS A 98 -30.39 4.14 -8.81
CA LYS A 98 -29.73 5.33 -8.23
C LYS A 98 -30.50 6.60 -8.58
N SER A 99 -31.04 6.72 -9.80
CA SER A 99 -31.87 7.88 -10.19
C SER A 99 -33.22 7.93 -9.48
N ALA A 100 -33.77 6.80 -9.04
CA ALA A 100 -35.05 6.77 -8.32
C ALA A 100 -34.95 7.26 -6.86
N LYS A 101 -33.75 7.39 -6.29
CA LYS A 101 -33.55 7.75 -4.87
C LYS A 101 -33.29 9.24 -4.60
N ASP A 102 -33.21 10.09 -5.62
CA ASP A 102 -33.11 11.56 -5.48
C ASP A 102 -34.27 12.28 -6.19
N PRO A 103 -35.50 12.25 -5.65
CA PRO A 103 -36.60 13.05 -6.18
C PRO A 103 -36.69 14.45 -5.57
N GLU A 104 -35.59 15.11 -5.15
CA GLU A 104 -35.74 16.50 -4.65
C GLU A 104 -34.47 17.37 -4.70
N SER A 105 -33.88 17.55 -5.88
CA SER A 105 -33.02 18.71 -6.12
C SER A 105 -33.62 19.60 -7.21
N LYS A 106 -34.06 20.77 -6.76
CA LYS A 106 -34.79 21.79 -7.53
C LYS A 106 -34.05 22.18 -8.82
N LYS A 107 -34.79 22.04 -9.91
CA LYS A 107 -34.55 22.56 -11.25
C LYS A 107 -34.24 24.07 -11.20
N HIS A 108 -32.97 24.47 -11.35
CA HIS A 108 -32.65 25.85 -11.69
C HIS A 108 -32.90 26.04 -13.19
N THR A 109 -34.07 26.60 -13.49
CA THR A 109 -34.44 27.14 -14.80
C THR A 109 -33.41 28.21 -15.17
N ARG A 110 -32.68 27.96 -16.26
CA ARG A 110 -31.80 28.94 -16.90
C ARG A 110 -32.70 29.93 -17.65
N THR A 111 -33.04 31.04 -17.02
CA THR A 111 -33.66 32.19 -17.70
C THR A 111 -32.56 32.97 -18.41
N ASP A 112 -32.64 32.99 -19.74
CA ASP A 112 -31.95 33.95 -20.58
C ASP A 112 -32.43 35.37 -20.21
N SER A 113 -31.49 36.26 -19.91
CA SER A 113 -31.74 37.69 -19.87
C SER A 113 -30.50 38.42 -20.34
N THR A 114 -30.58 38.80 -21.61
CA THR A 114 -29.87 39.89 -22.27
C THR A 114 -30.05 41.17 -21.46
N GLY A 115 -28.96 41.83 -21.06
CA GLY A 115 -29.02 43.23 -20.62
C GLY A 115 -27.97 43.66 -19.59
N SER A 116 -26.87 44.23 -20.12
CA SER A 116 -25.94 45.21 -19.50
C SER A 116 -24.89 44.76 -18.48
N PRO A 117 -23.67 45.35 -18.54
CA PRO A 117 -22.56 45.04 -17.65
C PRO A 117 -22.58 46.00 -16.46
N ASP A 118 -22.70 45.47 -15.25
CA ASP A 118 -22.28 46.19 -14.06
C ASP A 118 -21.50 45.26 -13.12
N VAL A 119 -20.40 45.81 -12.64
CA VAL A 119 -19.32 45.13 -11.93
C VAL A 119 -19.79 44.85 -10.51
N SER A 120 -20.36 43.68 -10.28
CA SER A 120 -20.66 43.19 -8.94
C SER A 120 -20.19 41.75 -8.79
N GLN A 121 -19.20 41.56 -7.92
CA GLN A 121 -18.55 40.28 -7.65
C GLN A 121 -19.57 39.24 -7.16
N PRO A 122 -19.53 38.00 -7.66
CA PRO A 122 -20.47 36.96 -7.25
C PRO A 122 -20.22 36.55 -5.77
N PRO A 123 -21.28 36.37 -4.96
CA PRO A 123 -21.16 35.91 -3.60
C PRO A 123 -20.62 34.48 -3.57
N LYS A 124 -19.40 34.33 -3.05
CA LYS A 124 -18.75 33.03 -2.83
C LYS A 124 -19.59 32.22 -1.84
N LYS A 125 -20.40 31.30 -2.35
CA LYS A 125 -21.11 30.29 -1.55
C LYS A 125 -20.06 29.41 -0.86
N LYS A 126 -19.84 29.66 0.44
CA LYS A 126 -18.97 28.84 1.30
C LYS A 126 -19.62 27.46 1.41
N HIS A 127 -19.02 26.47 0.77
CA HIS A 127 -19.42 25.08 0.91
C HIS A 127 -18.99 24.59 2.30
N THR A 128 -19.89 24.70 3.27
CA THR A 128 -19.67 24.20 4.62
C THR A 128 -19.84 22.68 4.60
N GLN A 129 -18.74 21.93 4.61
CA GLN A 129 -18.76 20.48 4.80
C GLN A 129 -19.13 20.17 6.26
N SER A 130 -20.42 20.10 6.57
CA SER A 130 -20.93 19.90 7.94
C SER A 130 -20.72 18.48 8.49
N MET A 131 -20.23 17.54 7.68
CA MET A 131 -20.09 16.13 8.09
C MET A 131 -18.67 15.68 8.42
N LEU A 132 -17.67 16.56 8.34
CA LEU A 132 -16.29 16.21 8.73
C LEU A 132 -15.96 16.53 10.19
N SER A 133 -16.82 17.26 10.90
CA SER A 133 -16.58 17.66 12.29
C SER A 133 -16.51 16.49 13.27
N SER A 134 -17.16 15.35 12.99
CA SER A 134 -17.08 14.15 13.83
C SER A 134 -15.82 13.30 13.59
N LEU A 135 -15.07 13.56 12.52
CA LEU A 135 -13.79 12.92 12.20
C LEU A 135 -12.59 13.82 12.47
N VAL A 136 -12.80 15.01 13.04
CA VAL A 136 -11.71 15.84 13.56
C VAL A 136 -11.25 15.22 14.88
N PHE A 137 -10.35 14.23 14.78
CA PHE A 137 -9.61 13.75 15.92
C PHE A 137 -8.96 14.95 16.62
N ARG A 138 -9.22 15.10 17.92
CA ARG A 138 -8.52 16.11 18.71
C ARG A 138 -7.03 15.80 18.61
N ARG A 139 -6.24 16.84 18.35
CA ARG A 139 -4.80 16.78 18.06
C ARG A 139 -3.97 15.96 19.07
N ASN A 140 -4.47 15.73 20.27
CA ASN A 140 -3.79 14.98 21.33
C ASN A 140 -4.28 13.53 21.47
N ASP A 141 -5.42 13.17 20.87
CA ASP A 141 -5.98 11.83 20.86
C ASP A 141 -5.83 11.25 19.46
N MET A 142 -4.62 10.78 19.16
CA MET A 142 -4.42 9.90 18.02
C MET A 142 -4.72 8.48 18.51
N PRO A 143 -5.87 7.87 18.14
CA PRO A 143 -6.31 6.61 18.72
C PRO A 143 -5.56 5.46 18.05
N PHE A 144 -4.26 5.34 18.32
CA PHE A 144 -3.56 4.13 17.96
C PHE A 144 -4.17 2.97 18.74
N GLY A 145 -4.55 1.92 18.03
CA GLY A 145 -4.87 0.65 18.66
C GLY A 145 -3.66 0.13 19.43
N ASP A 146 -3.86 -0.74 20.42
CA ASP A 146 -2.75 -1.26 21.23
C ASP A 146 -1.73 -2.03 20.36
N ASP A 147 -2.19 -2.69 19.29
CA ASP A 147 -1.33 -3.33 18.29
C ASP A 147 -0.44 -2.33 17.54
N GLU A 148 -0.99 -1.15 17.20
CA GLU A 148 -0.26 -0.10 16.49
C GLU A 148 0.75 0.58 17.40
N LYS A 149 0.42 0.79 18.68
CA LYS A 149 1.37 1.29 19.70
C LYS A 149 2.55 0.33 19.84
N ALA A 150 2.29 -0.97 19.95
CA ALA A 150 3.34 -1.99 20.05
C ALA A 150 4.24 -2.01 18.79
N ALA A 151 3.64 -1.84 17.61
CA ALA A 151 4.42 -1.72 16.37
C ALA A 151 5.30 -0.46 16.35
N LEU A 152 4.75 0.69 16.76
CA LEU A 152 5.49 1.95 16.82
C LEU A 152 6.65 1.89 17.81
N GLU A 153 6.43 1.30 18.99
CA GLU A 153 7.46 1.06 20.00
C GLU A 153 8.60 0.20 19.44
N LYS A 154 8.27 -0.91 18.77
CA LYS A 154 9.27 -1.78 18.13
C LYS A 154 10.08 -1.04 17.06
N HIS A 155 9.45 -0.15 16.31
CA HIS A 155 10.14 0.69 15.32
C HIS A 155 11.03 1.73 15.97
N ALA A 156 10.57 2.39 17.03
CA ALA A 156 11.37 3.35 17.80
C ALA A 156 12.61 2.69 18.38
N LEU A 157 12.48 1.53 19.03
CA LEU A 157 13.60 0.76 19.57
C LEU A 157 14.61 0.37 18.49
N ARG A 158 14.15 -0.06 17.32
CA ARG A 158 15.04 -0.36 16.19
C ARG A 158 15.81 0.89 15.72
N ALA A 159 15.16 2.05 15.70
CA ALA A 159 15.80 3.31 15.34
C ALA A 159 16.90 3.70 16.34
N ILE A 160 16.67 3.54 17.65
CA ILE A 160 17.68 3.77 18.70
C ILE A 160 18.90 2.87 18.44
N VAL A 161 18.68 1.55 18.30
CA VAL A 161 19.76 0.58 18.08
C VAL A 161 20.53 0.90 16.79
N SER A 162 19.84 1.27 15.71
CA SER A 162 20.50 1.60 14.43
C SER A 162 21.28 2.91 14.46
N SER A 163 20.85 3.88 15.28
CA SER A 163 21.51 5.18 15.39
C SER A 163 22.63 5.18 16.43
N GLY A 164 22.70 4.15 17.28
CA GLY A 164 23.62 4.13 18.42
C GLY A 164 23.26 5.18 19.48
N ALA A 165 22.01 5.66 19.49
CA ALA A 165 21.55 6.62 20.48
C ALA A 165 21.44 5.97 21.87
N ALA A 166 21.58 6.77 22.93
CA ALA A 166 21.36 6.29 24.29
C ALA A 166 19.91 5.85 24.49
N PHE A 167 19.66 4.85 25.35
CA PHE A 167 18.30 4.40 25.67
C PHE A 167 17.41 5.51 26.25
N GLN A 168 18.02 6.52 26.88
CA GLN A 168 17.35 7.71 27.41
C GLN A 168 17.02 8.78 26.36
N PHE A 169 17.31 8.54 25.08
CA PHE A 169 17.08 9.52 24.00
C PHE A 169 15.65 10.05 23.96
N PHE A 170 14.65 9.21 24.18
CA PHE A 170 13.23 9.64 24.21
C PHE A 170 12.79 10.24 25.54
N GLU A 171 13.59 10.11 26.60
CA GLU A 171 13.29 10.70 27.91
C GLU A 171 13.75 12.15 28.00
N ASP A 172 14.76 12.52 27.21
CA ASP A 172 15.33 13.86 27.11
C ASP A 172 14.24 14.92 26.82
N PRO A 173 14.10 15.96 27.67
CA PRO A 173 13.12 17.02 27.45
C PRO A 173 13.29 17.74 26.11
N GLU A 174 14.51 17.90 25.60
CA GLU A 174 14.75 18.57 24.31
C GLU A 174 14.19 17.76 23.14
N VAL A 175 14.34 16.44 23.19
CA VAL A 175 13.81 15.52 22.17
C VAL A 175 12.28 15.51 22.21
N LYS A 176 11.67 15.54 23.39
CA LYS A 176 10.20 15.68 23.54
C LYS A 176 9.71 17.01 22.98
N ILE A 177 10.41 18.11 23.24
CA ILE A 177 10.09 19.43 22.69
C ILE A 177 10.22 19.41 21.16
N LEU A 178 11.28 18.78 20.62
CA LEU A 178 11.46 18.63 19.17
C LEU A 178 10.30 17.87 18.52
N PHE A 179 9.86 16.75 19.10
CA PHE A 179 8.69 16.03 18.59
C PHE A 179 7.40 16.85 18.72
N GLY A 180 7.24 17.61 19.80
CA GLY A 180 6.12 18.55 19.97
C GLY A 180 6.11 19.64 18.91
N MET A 181 7.27 20.25 18.61
CA MET A 181 7.42 21.23 17.54
C MET A 181 7.14 20.60 16.18
N LEU A 182 7.75 19.44 15.87
CA LEU A 182 7.45 18.71 14.64
C LEU A 182 5.95 18.45 14.52
N HIS A 183 5.27 18.03 15.57
CA HIS A 183 3.83 17.77 15.49
C HIS A 183 2.99 19.05 15.24
N THR A 184 3.38 20.19 15.82
CA THR A 184 2.62 21.44 15.69
C THR A 184 2.92 22.18 14.38
N THR A 185 4.19 22.23 13.96
CA THR A 185 4.67 23.01 12.81
C THR A 185 4.90 22.18 11.54
N ALA A 186 4.97 20.84 11.61
CA ALA A 186 5.13 20.03 10.41
C ALA A 186 4.05 20.24 9.35
N PRO A 187 2.76 20.48 9.67
CA PRO A 187 1.76 20.76 8.62
C PRO A 187 2.10 22.01 7.79
N ASP A 188 2.77 23.00 8.40
CA ASP A 188 3.13 24.26 7.76
C ASP A 188 4.49 24.18 7.06
N ILE A 189 5.42 23.39 7.60
CA ILE A 189 6.80 23.25 7.08
C ILE A 189 6.92 22.13 6.05
N LEU A 190 6.20 21.01 6.22
CA LEU A 190 6.29 19.90 5.30
C LEU A 190 5.60 20.29 4.00
N PRO A 191 6.33 20.30 2.87
CA PRO A 191 5.72 20.58 1.58
C PRO A 191 4.59 19.56 1.34
N SER A 192 3.43 20.08 0.89
CA SER A 192 2.30 19.25 0.49
C SER A 192 2.78 18.15 -0.45
N ALA A 193 2.17 16.95 -0.39
CA ALA A 193 2.48 15.83 -1.27
C ALA A 193 2.51 16.22 -2.77
N LYS A 194 1.75 17.25 -3.16
CA LYS A 194 1.77 17.83 -4.51
C LYS A 194 3.08 18.52 -4.86
N VAL A 195 3.67 19.27 -3.92
CA VAL A 195 4.95 19.97 -4.06
C VAL A 195 6.10 18.98 -4.04
N VAL A 196 6.03 17.98 -3.14
CA VAL A 196 7.03 16.92 -3.04
C VAL A 196 7.05 16.09 -4.33
N GLY A 197 5.91 15.61 -4.81
CA GLY A 197 5.83 14.72 -5.98
C GLY A 197 6.21 15.36 -7.32
N GLY A 198 6.15 16.68 -7.45
CA GLY A 198 6.48 17.40 -8.69
C GLY A 198 7.96 17.74 -8.84
N ASP A 199 8.56 18.36 -7.81
CA ASP A 199 9.84 19.07 -8.00
C ASP A 199 10.99 18.52 -7.16
N PHE A 200 10.70 17.81 -6.06
CA PHE A 200 11.74 17.42 -5.09
C PHE A 200 12.39 16.04 -5.37
N TRP A 201 11.67 15.12 -6.02
CA TRP A 201 12.15 13.73 -6.20
C TRP A 201 13.00 13.49 -7.46
N MET A 202 12.98 14.41 -8.43
CA MET A 202 13.76 14.27 -9.67
C MET A 202 15.29 14.42 -9.45
N PRO A 203 15.80 15.34 -8.61
CA PRO A 203 17.26 15.50 -8.44
C PRO A 203 17.89 14.46 -7.48
N LEU A 204 17.13 13.90 -6.54
CA LEU A 204 17.69 12.95 -5.56
C LEU A 204 18.01 11.60 -6.20
N ARG A 205 17.28 11.17 -7.23
CA ARG A 205 17.54 9.87 -7.90
C ARG A 205 18.84 9.88 -8.73
N SER A 206 19.29 11.03 -9.22
CA SER A 206 20.57 11.17 -9.94
C SER A 206 21.78 11.25 -8.99
N MET A 207 21.57 11.64 -7.73
CA MET A 207 22.66 11.75 -6.75
C MET A 207 23.18 10.40 -6.24
N TRP A 208 22.38 9.33 -6.33
CA TRP A 208 22.75 7.97 -5.87
C TRP A 208 23.20 7.02 -6.99
N THR A 209 23.16 7.44 -8.26
CA THR A 209 23.58 6.64 -9.43
C THR A 209 24.92 7.07 -10.02
N LEU A 210 25.58 8.09 -9.44
CA LEU A 210 26.93 8.49 -9.82
C LEU A 210 27.94 7.40 -9.42
N LYS A 211 28.41 6.65 -10.43
CA LYS A 211 29.59 5.78 -10.30
C LYS A 211 30.77 6.59 -9.72
N PRO A 212 31.60 5.99 -8.84
CA PRO A 212 32.72 6.69 -8.24
C PRO A 212 33.73 7.09 -9.33
N GLN A 213 33.71 8.37 -9.70
CA GLN A 213 34.71 8.94 -10.60
C GLN A 213 35.99 9.14 -9.78
N ARG A 214 37.05 8.42 -10.15
CA ARG A 214 38.39 8.56 -9.54
C ARG A 214 38.86 10.00 -9.74
N HIS A 215 38.77 10.81 -8.68
CA HIS A 215 39.41 12.11 -8.64
C HIS A 215 40.82 12.00 -8.05
N SER A 216 41.71 12.78 -8.67
CA SER A 216 43.11 12.94 -8.30
C SER A 216 43.27 13.51 -6.89
N ARG A 217 44.45 13.23 -6.32
CA ARG A 217 44.80 13.23 -4.89
C ARG A 217 44.68 14.58 -4.16
N THR A 218 44.30 15.67 -4.81
CA THR A 218 44.35 17.05 -4.28
C THR A 218 43.02 17.63 -3.80
N LYS A 219 41.89 16.91 -3.89
CA LYS A 219 40.56 17.38 -3.41
C LYS A 219 40.04 16.63 -2.16
N ARG A 220 40.93 16.15 -1.27
CA ARG A 220 40.54 15.35 -0.08
C ARG A 220 40.14 16.17 1.16
N SER A 221 40.43 17.47 1.27
CA SER A 221 40.12 18.20 2.52
C SER A 221 38.66 18.69 2.58
N ALA A 222 38.07 19.13 1.46
CA ALA A 222 36.69 19.63 1.42
C ALA A 222 35.62 18.53 1.60
N TYR A 223 35.97 17.26 1.35
CA TYR A 223 35.03 16.12 1.49
C TYR A 223 34.97 15.54 2.92
N ARG A 224 35.90 15.97 3.80
CA ARG A 224 35.98 15.47 5.18
C ARG A 224 35.02 16.18 6.13
N GLU A 225 34.66 17.43 5.86
CA GLU A 225 33.65 18.16 6.64
C GLU A 225 32.20 17.77 6.28
N GLN A 226 31.93 17.31 5.06
CA GLN A 226 30.59 16.85 4.65
C GLN A 226 30.23 15.43 5.11
N ASN A 227 31.17 14.68 5.71
CA ASN A 227 30.94 13.35 6.26
C ASN A 227 31.01 13.32 7.79
N ASN A 228 30.61 14.40 8.44
CA ASN A 228 30.48 14.41 9.90
C ASN A 228 29.27 13.56 10.32
N PRO A 229 29.45 12.43 11.04
CA PRO A 229 28.35 11.55 11.45
C PRO A 229 27.27 12.26 12.27
N SER A 230 27.63 13.33 12.98
CA SER A 230 26.70 14.14 13.79
C SER A 230 25.63 14.87 12.97
N PHE A 231 25.88 15.15 11.68
CA PHE A 231 24.87 15.77 10.79
C PHE A 231 24.06 14.76 9.98
N ARG A 232 24.59 13.55 9.77
CA ARG A 232 23.91 12.49 8.99
C ARG A 232 22.83 11.77 9.78
N ALA A 233 23.06 11.53 11.08
CA ALA A 233 22.11 10.81 11.91
C ALA A 233 20.74 11.53 12.04
N PRO A 234 20.67 12.87 12.27
CA PRO A 234 19.39 13.57 12.35
C PRO A 234 18.62 13.57 11.03
N LEU A 235 19.31 13.76 9.90
CA LEU A 235 18.69 13.75 8.57
C LEU A 235 18.18 12.36 8.17
N MET A 236 18.89 11.28 8.55
CA MET A 236 18.42 9.91 8.33
C MET A 236 17.22 9.57 9.21
N LEU A 237 17.20 10.00 10.48
CA LEU A 237 16.04 9.82 11.35
C LEU A 237 14.81 10.59 10.83
N PHE A 238 15.01 11.83 10.34
CA PHE A 238 13.96 12.62 9.71
C PHE A 238 13.44 11.97 8.42
N TYR A 239 14.33 11.43 7.58
CA TYR A 239 13.95 10.71 6.36
C TYR A 239 13.21 9.40 6.68
N CYS A 240 13.66 8.64 7.68
CA CYS A 240 12.97 7.44 8.15
C CYS A 240 11.60 7.77 8.74
N TYR A 241 11.47 8.88 9.47
CA TYR A 241 10.20 9.39 10.01
C TYR A 241 9.22 9.76 8.89
N ILE A 242 9.64 10.54 7.90
CA ILE A 242 8.81 10.88 6.73
C ILE A 242 8.41 9.62 5.96
N ARG A 243 9.34 8.69 5.74
CA ARG A 243 9.06 7.46 5.01
C ARG A 243 8.12 6.53 5.78
N ALA A 244 8.20 6.49 7.11
CA ALA A 244 7.25 5.76 7.95
C ALA A 244 5.84 6.35 7.81
N ILE A 245 5.68 7.67 7.96
CA ILE A 245 4.38 8.36 7.81
C ILE A 245 3.76 8.15 6.43
N GLN A 246 4.58 8.14 5.37
CA GLN A 246 4.11 7.90 4.00
C GLN A 246 3.75 6.43 3.74
N SER A 247 4.46 5.49 4.36
CA SER A 247 4.20 4.05 4.21
C SER A 247 2.88 3.64 4.88
N PHE A 248 2.48 4.33 5.96
CA PHE A 248 1.18 4.13 6.61
C PHE A 248 -0.01 4.57 5.76
N ASN A 249 0.17 5.51 4.82
CA ASN A 249 -0.91 5.97 3.94
C ASN A 249 -1.06 5.15 2.65
N PHE A 250 -0.16 4.19 2.36
CA PHE A 250 -0.12 3.53 1.05
C PHE A 250 -0.05 2.00 1.05
N PHE A 251 -0.09 1.33 2.21
CA PHE A 251 -0.14 -0.13 2.28
C PHE A 251 -1.39 -0.64 3.01
N PRO A 252 -2.31 -1.36 2.33
CA PRO A 252 -3.15 -2.31 3.05
C PRO A 252 -2.22 -3.45 3.51
N LEU A 253 -1.86 -3.45 4.80
CA LEU A 253 -1.17 -4.57 5.44
C LEU A 253 -2.13 -5.77 5.50
N SER A 254 -2.15 -6.56 4.43
CA SER A 254 -2.62 -7.94 4.47
C SER A 254 -1.41 -8.84 4.22
N VAL A 255 -0.66 -9.12 5.30
CA VAL A 255 0.30 -10.21 5.33
C VAL A 255 -0.39 -11.39 6.01
N PRO A 256 -0.64 -12.51 5.31
CA PRO A 256 -1.07 -13.73 5.98
C PRO A 256 0.14 -14.34 6.71
N VAL A 257 0.19 -14.17 8.04
CA VAL A 257 1.07 -14.97 8.89
C VAL A 257 0.40 -16.33 9.10
N ALA A 258 0.76 -17.30 8.25
CA ALA A 258 0.49 -18.71 8.47
C ALA A 258 1.83 -19.41 8.78
N LEU A 259 2.33 -19.24 10.00
CA LEU A 259 3.37 -20.09 10.55
C LEU A 259 2.71 -21.42 10.96
N LYS A 260 2.82 -22.44 10.09
CA LYS A 260 2.63 -23.83 10.53
C LYS A 260 3.77 -24.19 11.48
N PRO A 261 3.50 -24.75 12.67
CA PRO A 261 4.55 -25.30 13.51
C PRO A 261 5.14 -26.53 12.82
N THR A 262 6.38 -26.43 12.36
CA THR A 262 7.20 -27.59 12.02
C THR A 262 7.57 -28.32 13.32
N PRO A 263 7.29 -29.62 13.46
CA PRO A 263 7.76 -30.39 14.60
C PRO A 263 9.29 -30.42 14.56
N ILE A 264 9.90 -29.93 15.64
CA ILE A 264 11.34 -30.06 15.89
C ILE A 264 11.60 -31.53 16.21
N VAL A 265 12.12 -32.27 15.23
CA VAL A 265 12.70 -33.59 15.46
C VAL A 265 14.08 -33.37 16.07
N LEU A 266 14.17 -33.53 17.39
CA LEU A 266 15.45 -33.60 18.10
C LEU A 266 16.21 -34.85 17.60
N PRO A 267 17.45 -34.72 17.10
CA PRO A 267 18.26 -35.88 16.77
C PRO A 267 18.58 -36.67 18.04
N SER A 268 18.38 -37.98 17.97
CA SER A 268 18.63 -38.91 19.07
C SER A 268 20.11 -38.92 19.49
N PRO A 269 20.45 -39.15 20.77
CA PRO A 269 21.80 -38.92 21.30
C PRO A 269 22.89 -39.95 20.93
N LEU A 270 22.70 -40.80 19.91
CA LEU A 270 23.50 -42.01 19.75
C LEU A 270 24.61 -42.01 18.68
N ASP A 271 24.84 -40.92 17.94
CA ASP A 271 25.88 -40.90 16.89
C ASP A 271 27.13 -40.05 17.20
N ARG A 272 27.44 -39.84 18.48
CA ARG A 272 28.59 -39.00 18.90
C ARG A 272 29.79 -39.75 19.45
N LEU A 273 30.12 -40.92 18.90
CA LEU A 273 31.33 -41.68 19.28
C LEU A 273 32.03 -42.30 18.08
N SER A 274 32.59 -41.48 17.19
CA SER A 274 33.70 -41.92 16.31
C SER A 274 34.28 -40.76 15.51
N ARG A 275 35.05 -39.89 16.16
CA ARG A 275 36.04 -39.05 15.48
C ARG A 275 37.16 -38.67 16.44
N THR A 276 37.96 -39.67 16.80
CA THR A 276 39.26 -39.47 17.43
C THR A 276 40.27 -39.23 16.31
N THR A 277 40.55 -37.97 16.00
CA THR A 277 41.67 -37.59 15.14
C THR A 277 42.98 -37.74 15.90
N LEU A 278 43.78 -38.72 15.49
CA LEU A 278 45.19 -38.89 15.83
C LEU A 278 45.99 -37.67 15.36
N TYR A 279 46.63 -36.96 16.29
CA TYR A 279 47.69 -36.01 15.98
C TYR A 279 49.03 -36.76 15.88
N PRO A 280 49.87 -36.49 14.85
CA PRO A 280 51.23 -37.02 14.83
C PRO A 280 52.15 -36.19 15.74
N ALA A 281 53.00 -36.90 16.50
CA ALA A 281 54.02 -36.33 17.38
C ALA A 281 55.20 -35.72 16.58
N PRO A 282 55.91 -34.72 17.13
CA PRO A 282 57.07 -34.12 16.49
C PRO A 282 58.31 -35.02 16.62
N PHE A 283 58.98 -35.28 15.50
CA PHE A 283 60.32 -35.85 15.46
C PHE A 283 61.34 -34.84 16.02
N ARG A 284 62.27 -35.36 16.84
CA ARG A 284 63.49 -34.68 17.31
C ARG A 284 64.53 -34.58 16.20
#